data_AF-A0A645FU58-F1
#
_entry.id   AF-A0A645FU58-F1
#
_cell.length_a   1.000
_cell.length_b   1.000
_cell.length_c   1.000
_cell.angle_alpha   90.00
_cell.angle_beta   90.00
_cell.angle_gamma   90.00
#
_symmetry.space_group_name_H-M   'P 1'
#
loop_
_entity.id
_entity.type
_entity.pdbx_description
1 polymer ?
#
loop_
_entity_poly.entity_id
_entity_poly.type
_entity_poly.pdbx_seq_one_letter_code
_entity_poly.pdbx_strand_id
1 'polypeptide(L)'
;MLMALETGTVDFVCTDMPTAQGAIAAYPDMVLLDFAGSGDDFTVSDSDVNIGISVKKGNTTLKDALNKVLSTMTADDFNATMAEAIAVQPIG
;
A
#
# COMPACT_ATOMS: atom_id res chain seq x y z
N MET A 1 4.93 4.42 -14.15
CA MET A 1 5.92 4.34 -13.07
C MET A 1 6.69 3.02 -13.17
N LEU A 2 6.09 1.87 -12.89
CA LEU A 2 6.78 0.56 -12.95
C LEU A 2 7.35 0.22 -14.33
N MET A 3 6.61 0.48 -15.41
CA MET A 3 7.13 0.29 -16.78
C MET A 3 8.37 1.15 -17.11
N ALA A 4 8.51 2.32 -16.47
CA ALA A 4 9.69 3.15 -16.66
C ALA A 4 10.93 2.54 -15.97
N LEU A 5 10.73 1.87 -14.84
CA LEU A 5 11.78 1.11 -14.16
C LEU A 5 12.13 -0.16 -14.97
N GLU A 6 11.11 -0.90 -15.40
CA GLU A 6 11.26 -2.11 -16.23
C GLU A 6 12.07 -1.86 -17.52
N THR A 7 11.83 -0.72 -18.16
CA THR A 7 12.51 -0.34 -19.40
C THR A 7 13.86 0.37 -19.17
N GLY A 8 14.29 0.52 -17.91
CA GLY A 8 15.52 1.23 -17.58
C GLY A 8 15.50 2.73 -17.87
N THR A 9 14.31 3.32 -18.02
CA THR A 9 14.15 4.78 -18.16
C THR A 9 14.46 5.52 -16.85
N VAL A 10 14.25 4.85 -15.71
CA VAL A 10 14.61 5.33 -14.37
C VAL A 10 15.30 4.21 -13.59
N ASP A 11 16.17 4.56 -12.65
CA ASP A 11 16.93 3.58 -11.85
C ASP A 11 16.16 3.05 -10.63
N PHE A 12 15.22 3.84 -10.10
CA PHE A 12 14.41 3.45 -8.95
C PHE A 12 13.04 4.14 -8.94
N VAL A 13 12.13 3.55 -8.18
CA VAL A 13 10.80 4.08 -7.91
C VAL A 13 10.58 4.05 -6.40
N CYS A 14 10.20 5.19 -5.83
CA CYS A 14 9.72 5.26 -4.46
C CYS A 14 8.19 5.16 -4.47
N THR A 15 7.63 4.16 -3.78
CA THR A 15 6.20 3.91 -3.71
C THR A 15 5.84 3.29 -2.36
N ASP A 16 4.56 3.31 -1.99
CA ASP A 16 4.04 2.63 -0.80
C ASP A 16 4.24 1.10 -0.85
N MET A 17 4.30 0.48 0.34
CA MET A 17 4.52 -0.96 0.51
C MET A 17 3.57 -1.86 -0.31
N PRO A 18 2.23 -1.67 -0.30
CA PRO A 18 1.36 -2.55 -1.06
C PRO A 18 1.56 -2.43 -2.58
N THR A 19 1.82 -1.23 -3.11
CA THR A 19 2.18 -1.06 -4.53
C THR A 19 3.50 -1.76 -4.86
N ALA A 20 4.49 -1.69 -3.98
CA ALA A 20 5.78 -2.35 -4.19
C ALA A 20 5.66 -3.89 -4.13
N GLN A 21 4.84 -4.43 -3.22
CA GLN A 21 4.52 -5.85 -3.15
C GLN A 21 3.81 -6.35 -4.42
N GLY A 22 2.86 -5.57 -4.94
CA GLY A 22 2.22 -5.84 -6.22
C GLY A 22 3.22 -5.83 -7.39
N ALA A 23 4.19 -4.91 -7.36
CA ALA A 23 5.22 -4.79 -8.39
C ALA A 23 6.14 -6.01 -8.45
N ILE A 24 6.71 -6.45 -7.32
CA ILE A 24 7.60 -7.63 -7.30
C ILE A 24 6.87 -8.93 -7.63
N ALA A 25 5.55 -8.99 -7.42
CA ALA A 25 4.73 -10.12 -7.86
C ALA A 25 4.53 -10.14 -9.39
N ALA A 26 4.46 -8.97 -10.03
CA ALA A 26 4.26 -8.83 -11.47
C ALA A 26 5.57 -8.81 -12.28
N TYR A 27 6.65 -8.31 -11.69
CA TYR A 27 7.98 -8.16 -12.28
C TYR A 27 9.01 -8.88 -11.38
N PRO A 28 9.22 -10.19 -11.56
CA PRO A 28 10.03 -11.01 -10.64
C PRO A 28 11.51 -10.63 -10.56
N ASP A 29 11.99 -9.81 -11.49
CA ASP A 29 13.34 -9.27 -11.57
C ASP A 29 13.51 -7.95 -10.81
N MET A 30 12.42 -7.29 -10.41
CA MET A 30 12.47 -6.14 -9.52
C MET A 30 12.74 -6.56 -8.07
N VAL A 31 13.43 -5.70 -7.34
CA VAL A 31 13.75 -5.91 -5.92
C VAL A 31 13.20 -4.77 -5.07
N LEU A 32 12.65 -5.13 -3.90
CA LEU A 32 12.23 -4.17 -2.90
C LEU A 32 13.43 -3.74 -2.05
N LEU A 33 13.71 -2.44 -2.02
CA LEU A 33 14.68 -1.85 -1.10
C LEU A 33 13.94 -1.42 0.17
N ASP A 34 14.01 -2.25 1.22
CA ASP A 34 13.39 -1.96 2.51
C ASP A 34 14.44 -1.39 3.49
N PHE A 35 14.24 -0.13 3.87
CA PHE A 35 15.08 0.59 4.83
C PHE A 35 14.47 0.65 6.23
N ALA A 36 13.29 0.07 6.46
CA ALA A 36 12.59 0.16 7.74
C ALA A 36 13.47 -0.37 8.88
N GLY A 37 13.59 0.41 9.96
CA GLY A 37 14.39 0.02 11.13
C GLY A 37 15.90 0.09 10.93
N SER A 38 16.38 0.58 9.78
CA SER A 38 17.81 0.86 9.57
C SER A 38 18.29 2.14 10.28
N GLY A 39 17.36 3.00 10.68
CA GLY A 39 17.65 4.34 11.23
C GLY A 39 17.80 5.43 10.16
N ASP A 40 17.87 5.04 8.88
CA ASP A 40 17.87 5.92 7.71
C ASP A 40 16.57 5.75 6.89
N ASP A 41 15.47 5.38 7.55
CA ASP A 41 14.15 5.29 6.92
C ASP A 41 13.47 6.65 6.76
N PHE A 42 12.36 6.67 6.02
CA PHE A 42 11.56 7.88 5.84
C PHE A 42 10.92 8.28 7.17
N THR A 43 11.27 9.46 7.66
CA THR A 43 10.56 10.09 8.79
C THR A 43 9.30 10.77 8.28
N VAL A 44 8.16 10.12 8.49
CA VAL A 44 6.83 10.61 8.10
C VAL A 44 5.85 10.45 9.26
N SER A 45 4.78 11.25 9.28
CA SER A 45 3.75 11.09 10.30
C SER A 45 2.82 9.93 9.95
N ASP A 46 2.22 9.30 10.96
CA ASP A 46 1.21 8.24 10.74
C ASP A 46 0.06 8.73 9.85
N SER A 47 -0.31 10.01 9.93
CA SER A 47 -1.33 10.60 9.07
C SER A 47 -0.95 10.69 7.59
N ASP A 48 0.34 10.65 7.27
CA ASP A 48 0.83 10.70 5.89
C ASP A 48 0.84 9.31 5.24
N VAL A 49 0.93 8.25 6.05
CA VAL A 49 1.04 6.86 5.58
C VAL A 49 -0.22 6.03 5.79
N ASN A 50 -1.11 6.44 6.69
CA ASN A 50 -2.36 5.73 6.95
C ASN A 50 -3.34 5.86 5.76
N ILE A 51 -3.82 4.70 5.29
CA ILE A 51 -4.81 4.63 4.22
C ILE A 51 -6.21 4.76 4.81
N GLY A 52 -7.04 5.65 4.24
CA GLY A 52 -8.39 5.93 4.71
C GLY A 52 -9.44 5.89 3.60
N ILE A 53 -10.67 5.56 3.97
CA ILE A 53 -11.82 5.62 3.06
C ILE A 53 -12.36 7.05 3.03
N SER A 54 -12.27 7.71 1.88
CA SER A 54 -12.76 9.08 1.71
C SER A 54 -14.29 9.13 1.67
N VAL A 55 -14.86 10.09 2.41
CA VAL A 55 -16.31 10.37 2.42
C VAL A 55 -16.58 11.85 2.21
N LYS A 56 -17.79 12.19 1.75
CA LYS A 56 -18.22 13.59 1.62
C LYS A 56 -18.10 14.31 2.97
N LYS A 57 -17.42 15.46 2.98
CA LYS A 57 -17.26 16.30 4.18
C LYS A 57 -18.62 16.57 4.83
N GLY A 58 -18.70 16.34 6.14
CA GLY A 58 -19.92 16.49 6.94
C GLY A 58 -20.85 15.27 6.96
N ASN A 59 -20.59 14.22 6.17
CA ASN A 59 -21.38 12.98 6.23
C ASN A 59 -20.91 12.08 7.38
N THR A 60 -21.35 12.38 8.60
CA THR A 60 -20.98 11.61 9.79
C THR A 60 -21.63 10.23 9.81
N THR A 61 -22.87 10.09 9.32
CA THR A 61 -23.58 8.81 9.28
C THR A 61 -22.80 7.74 8.51
N LEU A 62 -22.29 8.06 7.31
CA LEU A 62 -21.50 7.11 6.53
C LEU A 62 -20.14 6.85 7.18
N LYS A 63 -19.46 7.91 7.65
CA LYS A 63 -18.16 7.80 8.33
C LYS A 63 -18.25 6.86 9.55
N ASP A 64 -19.26 7.05 10.39
CA ASP A 64 -19.43 6.29 11.63
C ASP A 64 -19.82 4.83 11.33
N ALA A 65 -20.63 4.59 10.29
CA ALA A 65 -20.96 3.25 9.84
C ALA A 65 -19.71 2.50 9.32
N LEU A 66 -18.87 3.15 8.52
CA LEU A 66 -17.61 2.56 8.03
C LEU A 66 -16.66 2.28 9.20
N ASN A 67 -16.44 3.26 10.08
CA ASN A 67 -15.57 3.10 11.24
C ASN A 67 -16.04 1.98 12.17
N LYS A 68 -17.36 1.78 12.33
CA LYS A 68 -17.90 0.67 13.12
C LYS A 68 -17.45 -0.69 12.58
N VAL A 69 -17.45 -0.87 11.26
CA VAL A 69 -16.96 -2.10 10.62
C VAL A 69 -15.44 -2.21 10.75
N LEU A 70 -14.70 -1.15 10.42
CA LEU A 70 -13.24 -1.16 10.48
C LEU A 70 -12.73 -1.39 11.91
N SER A 71 -13.45 -0.94 12.93
CA SER A 71 -13.08 -1.14 14.34
C SER A 71 -13.10 -2.59 14.80
N THR A 72 -13.72 -3.49 14.04
CA THR A 72 -13.70 -4.93 14.33
C THR A 72 -12.55 -5.66 13.62
N MET A 73 -11.75 -4.96 12.82
CA MET A 73 -10.64 -5.52 12.06
C MET A 73 -9.31 -5.22 12.74
N THR A 74 -8.36 -6.14 12.58
CA THR A 74 -6.99 -6.05 13.06
C THR A 74 -6.03 -5.74 11.92
N ALA A 75 -4.79 -5.38 12.24
CA ALA A 75 -3.73 -5.25 11.24
C ALA A 75 -3.56 -6.54 10.42
N ASP A 76 -3.71 -7.70 11.04
CA ASP A 76 -3.61 -9.00 10.38
C ASP A 76 -4.74 -9.22 9.38
N ASP A 77 -5.97 -8.81 9.70
CA ASP A 77 -7.10 -8.89 8.77
C ASP A 77 -6.86 -8.02 7.52
N PHE A 78 -6.32 -6.81 7.72
CA PHE A 78 -5.95 -5.92 6.61
C PHE A 78 -4.82 -6.51 5.76
N ASN A 79 -3.77 -7.03 6.40
CA ASN A 79 -2.65 -7.67 5.71
C ASN A 79 -3.08 -8.91 4.92
N ALA A 80 -3.98 -9.73 5.47
CA ALA A 80 -4.54 -10.89 4.79
C ALA A 80 -5.37 -10.47 3.56
N THR A 81 -6.21 -9.44 3.70
CA THR A 81 -6.99 -8.88 2.58
C THR A 81 -6.08 -8.34 1.48
N MET A 82 -4.97 -7.69 1.85
CA MET A 82 -3.99 -7.18 0.89
C MET A 82 -3.27 -8.33 0.16
N ALA A 83 -2.87 -9.37 0.88
CA ALA A 83 -2.24 -10.55 0.29
C ALA A 83 -3.16 -11.26 -0.72
N GLU A 84 -4.45 -11.38 -0.39
CA GLU A 84 -5.45 -11.90 -1.32
C GLU A 84 -5.57 -11.02 -2.57
N ALA A 85 -5.65 -9.69 -2.40
CA ALA A 85 -5.73 -8.75 -3.51
C ALA A 85 -4.52 -8.84 -4.45
N ILE A 86 -3.31 -8.95 -3.90
CA ILE A 86 -2.07 -9.16 -4.67
C ILE A 86 -2.11 -10.49 -5.42
N ALA A 87 -2.60 -11.57 -4.78
CA ALA A 87 -2.66 -12.88 -5.42
C ALA A 87 -3.63 -12.95 -6.61
N VAL A 88 -4.68 -12.12 -6.62
CA VAL A 88 -5.69 -12.09 -7.70
C VAL A 88 -5.54 -10.91 -8.66
N GLN A 89 -4.52 -10.06 -8.48
CA GLN A 89 -4.32 -8.92 -9.36
C GLN A 89 -4.08 -9.40 -10.81
N PRO A 90 -4.55 -8.66 -11.84
CA PRO A 90 -4.27 -9.01 -13.22
C PRO A 90 -2.77 -8.92 -13.50
N ILE A 91 -2.13 -10.08 -13.59
CA ILE A 91 -0.78 -10.25 -14.13
C ILE A 91 -0.95 -10.60 -15.62
N GLY A 92 -0.27 -9.84 -16.46
CA GLY A 92 -0.40 -9.90 -17.93
C GLY A 92 -0.07 -11.26 -18.52
#